data_AF-A0A7S1MF08-F1
#
_entry.id   AF-A0A7S1MF08-F1
#
_cell.length_a   1.000
_cell.length_b   1.000
_cell.length_c   1.000
_cell.angle_alpha   90.00
_cell.angle_beta   90.00
_cell.angle_gamma   90.00
#
_symmetry.space_group_name_H-M   'P 1'
#
loop_
_entity.id
_entity.type
_entity.pdbx_description
1 polymer ?
#
loop_
_entity_poly.entity_id
_entity_poly.type
_entity_poly.pdbx_seq_one_letter_code
_entity_poly.pdbx_strand_id
1 'polypeptide(L)'
;AGLAVGALQRAQRKGAPGERRQAVSLGAKIDVSEYYKAPKDAATKDWVMQQTMFRVKDPKRSLDFYTQVLGMQLITTAEFPQWGFSVFFVGYPPEKDLGPVPEDDSEKFAYCMRVPGCIELTWNHGSETEEGDRIYNTGNSDTTGSTDGSAVKGGFGHIGITVPDVYAACQRFKDMGAEFQKSPNAGGMKGLAFIKDPDGYLVEVLPLGKAFPFPTQDEDCCGVKLGEGGGYKDNSAKS
;
A
#
# COMPACT_ATOMS: atom_id res chain seq x y z
N ALA A 1 41.92 17.41 44.17
CA ALA A 1 42.47 16.33 43.32
C ALA A 1 41.47 15.18 43.35
N GLY A 2 40.87 14.67 42.28
CA GLY A 2 40.88 14.96 40.85
C GLY A 2 39.64 14.29 40.25
N LEU A 3 39.11 14.85 39.18
CA LEU A 3 37.90 14.42 38.45
C LEU A 3 38.03 13.00 37.87
N ALA A 4 36.92 12.25 37.84
CA ALA A 4 36.64 11.32 36.75
C ALA A 4 35.14 10.97 36.68
N VAL A 5 34.44 11.63 35.75
CA VAL A 5 33.11 11.30 35.25
C VAL A 5 33.26 10.06 34.35
N GLY A 6 32.69 8.92 34.77
CA GLY A 6 32.68 7.68 33.98
C GLY A 6 31.40 7.57 33.14
N ALA A 7 31.45 8.05 31.90
CA ALA A 7 30.39 7.84 30.92
C ALA A 7 30.32 6.35 30.52
N LEU A 8 29.13 5.75 30.67
CA LEU A 8 28.84 4.43 30.10
C LEU A 8 28.95 4.49 28.57
N GLN A 9 29.98 3.83 28.03
CA GLN A 9 30.14 3.60 26.60
C GLN A 9 29.05 2.63 26.09
N ARG A 10 28.24 3.12 25.14
CA ARG A 10 27.44 2.27 24.26
C ARG A 10 28.39 1.37 23.47
N ALA A 11 28.24 0.05 23.61
CA ALA A 11 28.91 -0.92 22.78
C ALA A 11 28.45 -0.76 21.32
N GLN A 12 29.24 -0.06 20.52
CA GLN A 12 29.18 -0.15 19.06
C GLN A 12 29.55 -1.57 18.65
N ARG A 13 28.56 -2.35 18.18
CA ARG A 13 28.85 -3.52 17.35
C ARG A 13 29.47 -3.01 16.05
N LYS A 14 30.81 -3.04 15.99
CA LYS A 14 31.56 -2.85 14.75
C LYS A 14 31.22 -4.01 13.81
N GLY A 15 30.27 -3.78 12.90
CA GLY A 15 30.14 -4.60 11.69
C GLY A 15 31.41 -4.43 10.85
N ALA A 16 31.94 -5.52 10.32
CA ALA A 16 33.17 -5.53 9.54
C ALA A 16 33.08 -4.57 8.34
N PRO A 17 34.13 -3.76 8.07
CA PRO A 17 34.17 -2.90 6.90
C PRO A 17 34.56 -3.77 5.69
N GLY A 18 33.60 -4.17 4.85
CA GLY A 18 34.00 -4.97 3.69
C GLY A 18 32.91 -5.53 2.78
N GLU A 19 31.68 -5.72 3.22
CA GLU A 19 30.62 -6.11 2.29
C GLU A 19 29.95 -4.85 1.72
N ARG A 20 30.61 -4.27 0.70
CA ARG A 20 29.87 -3.46 -0.28
C ARG A 20 28.71 -4.34 -0.73
N ARG A 21 27.47 -3.94 -0.43
CA ARG A 21 26.28 -4.45 -1.14
C ARG A 21 26.68 -4.49 -2.61
N GLN A 22 26.76 -5.68 -3.19
CA GLN A 22 26.89 -5.78 -4.64
C GLN A 22 25.74 -4.94 -5.18
N ALA A 23 26.08 -3.86 -5.87
CA ALA A 23 25.11 -3.14 -6.67
C ALA A 23 24.43 -4.23 -7.49
N VAL A 24 23.12 -4.40 -7.31
CA VAL A 24 22.33 -5.30 -8.14
C VAL A 24 22.54 -4.75 -9.54
N SER A 25 23.43 -5.40 -10.30
CA SER A 25 23.68 -5.05 -11.69
C SER A 25 22.37 -5.32 -12.39
N LEU A 26 21.62 -4.24 -12.65
CA LEU A 26 20.40 -4.21 -13.46
C LEU A 26 20.78 -4.54 -14.91
N GLY A 27 21.41 -5.70 -15.18
CA GLY A 27 21.88 -6.13 -16.49
C GLY A 27 22.29 -4.97 -17.39
N ALA A 28 23.20 -4.11 -16.93
CA ALA A 28 23.72 -2.90 -17.59
C ALA A 28 22.78 -2.22 -18.61
N LYS A 29 21.72 -1.52 -18.19
CA LYS A 29 21.02 -0.54 -19.06
C LYS A 29 20.98 0.89 -18.53
N ILE A 30 21.00 1.10 -17.22
CA ILE A 30 21.06 2.45 -16.60
C ILE A 30 21.93 2.36 -15.34
N ASP A 31 22.91 3.26 -15.20
CA ASP A 31 23.62 3.46 -13.93
C ASP A 31 22.77 4.35 -13.02
N VAL A 32 22.25 3.77 -11.94
CA VAL A 32 21.42 4.51 -10.97
C VAL A 32 22.23 5.18 -9.86
N SER A 33 23.55 5.01 -9.85
CA SER A 33 24.41 5.47 -8.74
C SER A 33 24.43 7.00 -8.58
N GLU A 34 24.20 7.75 -9.66
CA GLU A 34 24.11 9.21 -9.63
C GLU A 34 22.87 9.69 -8.87
N TYR A 35 21.73 9.00 -9.03
CA TYR A 35 20.48 9.34 -8.31
C TYR A 35 20.59 9.09 -6.80
N TYR A 36 21.37 8.10 -6.38
CA TYR A 36 21.66 7.90 -4.96
C TYR A 36 22.55 8.98 -4.35
N LYS A 37 23.38 9.65 -5.17
CA LYS A 37 24.32 10.69 -4.73
C LYS A 37 23.72 12.10 -4.82
N ALA A 38 22.67 12.28 -5.63
CA ALA A 38 22.05 13.58 -5.84
C ALA A 38 21.57 14.18 -4.50
N PRO A 39 21.95 15.42 -4.17
CA PRO A 39 21.47 16.08 -2.96
C PRO A 39 19.96 16.34 -3.08
N LYS A 40 19.25 16.24 -1.95
CA LYS A 40 17.85 16.68 -1.91
C LYS A 40 17.79 18.21 -2.00
N ASP A 41 16.90 18.72 -2.83
CA ASP A 41 16.66 20.16 -2.93
C ASP A 41 16.03 20.67 -1.62
N ALA A 42 16.69 21.67 -0.99
CA ALA A 42 16.24 22.26 0.26
C ALA A 42 14.85 22.90 0.17
N ALA A 43 14.41 23.33 -1.02
CA ALA A 43 13.06 23.86 -1.25
C ALA A 43 11.96 22.80 -1.04
N THR A 44 12.29 21.51 -1.17
CA THR A 44 11.35 20.38 -1.07
C THR A 44 11.36 19.68 0.29
N LYS A 45 12.12 20.21 1.25
CA LYS A 45 12.41 19.53 2.54
C LYS A 45 11.15 19.17 3.35
N ASP A 46 10.07 19.95 3.18
CA ASP A 46 8.81 19.81 3.91
C ASP A 46 7.68 19.24 3.03
N TRP A 47 7.99 18.76 1.82
CA TRP A 47 6.99 18.14 0.93
C TRP A 47 6.65 16.73 1.39
N VAL A 48 5.40 16.32 1.16
CA VAL A 48 4.89 14.98 1.52
C VAL A 48 4.11 14.39 0.35
N MET A 49 4.28 13.10 0.10
CA MET A 49 3.35 12.34 -0.75
C MET A 49 2.08 12.14 0.09
N GLN A 50 1.10 13.01 -0.11
CA GLN A 50 -0.04 13.12 0.80
C GLN A 50 -1.13 12.10 0.48
N GLN A 51 -1.54 11.96 -0.79
CA GLN A 51 -2.67 11.11 -1.15
C GLN A 51 -2.47 10.34 -2.47
N THR A 52 -3.16 9.20 -2.56
CA THR A 52 -3.52 8.52 -3.81
C THR A 52 -5.04 8.44 -3.88
N MET A 53 -5.63 8.81 -5.01
CA MET A 53 -7.08 8.87 -5.17
C MET A 53 -7.61 7.68 -5.97
N PHE A 54 -8.68 7.06 -5.46
CA PHE A 54 -9.46 6.05 -6.17
C PHE A 54 -10.91 6.49 -6.29
N ARG A 55 -11.53 6.21 -7.44
CA ARG A 55 -12.99 6.25 -7.54
C ARG A 55 -13.55 4.96 -6.96
N VAL A 56 -14.60 5.07 -6.16
CA VAL A 56 -15.26 3.91 -5.54
C VAL A 56 -16.74 3.91 -5.86
N LYS A 57 -17.27 2.74 -6.21
CA LYS A 57 -18.67 2.59 -6.62
C LYS A 57 -19.61 2.82 -5.44
N ASP A 58 -19.31 2.18 -4.31
CA ASP A 58 -20.10 2.24 -3.08
C ASP A 58 -19.17 2.65 -1.93
N PRO A 59 -19.36 3.85 -1.35
CA PRO A 59 -18.49 4.36 -0.30
C PRO A 59 -18.61 3.53 0.97
N LYS A 60 -19.76 2.91 1.26
CA LYS A 60 -19.93 2.10 2.46
C LYS A 60 -19.09 0.82 2.38
N ARG A 61 -19.17 0.10 1.26
CA ARG A 61 -18.37 -1.12 1.04
C ARG A 61 -16.88 -0.79 1.12
N SER A 62 -16.47 0.33 0.54
CA SER A 62 -15.09 0.79 0.55
C SER A 62 -14.63 1.17 1.96
N LEU A 63 -15.42 1.96 2.70
CA LEU A 63 -15.10 2.31 4.09
C LEU A 63 -15.00 1.06 4.97
N ASP A 64 -15.91 0.10 4.84
CA ASP A 64 -15.84 -1.17 5.58
C ASP A 64 -14.52 -1.91 5.27
N PHE A 65 -14.12 -1.98 3.99
CA PHE A 65 -12.86 -2.62 3.60
C PHE A 65 -11.64 -1.88 4.16
N TYR A 66 -11.48 -0.59 3.85
CA TYR A 66 -10.30 0.17 4.24
C TYR A 66 -10.18 0.33 5.76
N THR A 67 -11.31 0.53 6.47
CA THR A 67 -11.27 0.73 7.93
C THR A 67 -11.26 -0.58 8.71
N GLN A 68 -12.07 -1.57 8.34
CA GLN A 68 -12.18 -2.81 9.10
C GLN A 68 -11.19 -3.86 8.61
N VAL A 69 -11.11 -4.10 7.29
CA VAL A 69 -10.20 -5.12 6.74
C VAL A 69 -8.77 -4.63 6.80
N LEU A 70 -8.46 -3.41 6.37
CA LEU A 70 -7.07 -2.92 6.43
C LEU A 70 -6.71 -2.27 7.78
N GLY A 71 -7.69 -1.86 8.58
CA GLY A 71 -7.40 -1.20 9.87
C GLY A 71 -6.99 0.27 9.73
N MET A 72 -7.29 0.91 8.59
CA MET A 72 -7.09 2.34 8.43
C MET A 72 -8.13 3.13 9.25
N GLN A 73 -7.82 4.38 9.57
CA GLN A 73 -8.77 5.31 10.17
C GLN A 73 -9.37 6.20 9.08
N LEU A 74 -10.68 6.46 9.15
CA LEU A 74 -11.29 7.57 8.42
C LEU A 74 -10.90 8.87 9.12
N ILE A 75 -10.22 9.77 8.40
CA ILE A 75 -9.62 10.98 8.94
C ILE A 75 -10.56 12.17 8.73
N THR A 76 -11.04 12.36 7.50
CA THR A 76 -11.97 13.44 7.15
C THR A 76 -12.82 13.04 5.95
N THR A 77 -13.97 13.68 5.82
CA THR A 77 -14.81 13.64 4.62
C THR A 77 -15.01 15.05 4.08
N ALA A 78 -15.39 15.16 2.82
CA ALA A 78 -15.92 16.40 2.25
C ALA A 78 -16.98 16.07 1.20
N GLU A 79 -18.04 16.88 1.16
CA GLU A 79 -19.13 16.74 0.20
C GLU A 79 -19.11 17.92 -0.78
N PHE A 80 -19.35 17.61 -2.05
CA PHE A 80 -19.44 18.60 -3.12
C PHE A 80 -20.75 18.41 -3.90
N PRO A 81 -21.92 18.68 -3.30
CA PRO A 81 -23.22 18.43 -3.94
C PRO A 81 -23.39 19.14 -5.29
N GLN A 82 -22.79 20.32 -5.46
CA GLN A 82 -22.80 21.08 -6.70
C GLN A 82 -22.10 20.37 -7.88
N TRP A 83 -21.23 19.40 -7.58
CA TRP A 83 -20.49 18.60 -8.55
C TRP A 83 -20.83 17.10 -8.48
N GLY A 84 -21.77 16.70 -7.61
CA GLY A 84 -22.27 15.33 -7.53
C GLY A 84 -21.25 14.32 -7.03
N PHE A 85 -20.34 14.69 -6.12
CA PHE A 85 -19.42 13.73 -5.50
C PHE A 85 -19.11 14.05 -4.04
N SER A 86 -18.63 13.03 -3.32
CA SER A 86 -18.06 13.15 -1.97
C SER A 86 -16.72 12.42 -1.91
N VAL A 87 -15.86 12.85 -0.99
CA VAL A 87 -14.54 12.25 -0.77
C VAL A 87 -14.38 11.80 0.68
N PHE A 88 -13.67 10.70 0.87
CA PHE A 88 -13.38 10.09 2.16
C PHE A 88 -11.88 9.80 2.25
N PHE A 89 -11.20 10.42 3.20
CA PHE A 89 -9.77 10.24 3.39
C PHE A 89 -9.51 9.18 4.46
N VAL A 90 -8.90 8.07 4.06
CA VAL A 90 -8.52 6.97 4.98
C VAL A 90 -7.00 6.78 4.97
N GLY A 91 -6.42 6.37 6.10
CA GLY A 91 -4.99 6.08 6.18
C GLY A 91 -4.56 5.52 7.53
N TYR A 92 -3.25 5.47 7.77
CA TYR A 92 -2.67 5.17 9.08
C TYR A 92 -2.03 6.44 9.65
N PRO A 93 -2.77 7.30 10.38
CA PRO A 93 -2.20 8.52 10.91
C PRO A 93 -1.00 8.22 11.82
N PRO A 94 0.15 8.89 11.65
CA PRO A 94 1.31 8.69 12.51
C PRO A 94 1.06 9.39 13.86
N GLU A 95 0.24 8.80 14.72
CA GLU A 95 -0.20 9.41 15.99
C GLU A 95 0.97 9.83 16.90
N LYS A 96 2.11 9.14 16.78
CA LYS A 96 3.35 9.51 17.51
C LYS A 96 3.89 10.89 17.12
N ASP A 97 3.68 11.30 15.87
CA ASP A 97 4.22 12.54 15.32
C ASP A 97 3.17 13.66 15.26
N LEU A 98 1.90 13.30 15.01
CA LEU A 98 0.81 14.27 14.80
C LEU A 98 -0.21 14.35 15.95
N GLY A 99 -0.18 13.40 16.90
CA GLY A 99 -1.27 13.19 17.86
C GLY A 99 -2.43 12.39 17.24
N PRO A 100 -3.50 12.12 18.02
CA PRO A 100 -4.69 11.47 17.49
C PRO A 100 -5.40 12.37 16.46
N VAL A 101 -6.24 11.76 15.60
CA VAL A 101 -7.14 12.51 14.72
C VAL A 101 -8.02 13.44 15.57
N PRO A 102 -8.10 14.75 15.26
CA PRO A 102 -8.93 15.69 16.02
C PRO A 102 -10.41 15.30 16.01
N GLU A 103 -11.11 15.57 17.11
CA GLU A 103 -12.57 15.39 17.17
C GLU A 103 -13.31 16.50 16.40
N ASP A 104 -12.77 17.72 16.42
CA ASP A 104 -13.32 18.90 15.73
C ASP A 104 -13.20 18.77 14.21
N ASP A 105 -14.34 18.77 13.52
CA ASP A 105 -14.42 18.68 12.06
C ASP A 105 -13.67 19.81 11.34
N SER A 106 -13.58 21.00 11.94
CA SER A 106 -12.85 22.13 11.37
C SER A 106 -11.33 21.92 11.33
N GLU A 107 -10.80 21.02 12.17
CA GLU A 107 -9.38 20.71 12.25
C GLU A 107 -8.99 19.46 11.44
N LYS A 108 -9.93 18.54 11.18
CA LYS A 108 -9.68 17.25 10.52
C LYS A 108 -9.06 17.39 9.13
N PHE A 109 -9.50 18.35 8.33
CA PHE A 109 -8.93 18.55 7.00
C PHE A 109 -7.46 19.01 7.06
N ALA A 110 -7.17 20.00 7.91
CA ALA A 110 -5.80 20.50 8.10
C ALA A 110 -4.87 19.40 8.67
N TYR A 111 -5.39 18.57 9.57
CA TYR A 111 -4.71 17.38 10.06
C TYR A 111 -4.44 16.38 8.93
N CYS A 112 -5.46 16.04 8.14
CA CYS A 112 -5.36 15.07 7.04
C CYS A 112 -4.30 15.45 6.00
N MET A 113 -4.17 16.74 5.67
CA MET A 113 -3.17 17.22 4.71
C MET A 113 -1.71 17.04 5.18
N ARG A 114 -1.49 16.68 6.44
CA ARG A 114 -0.17 16.37 7.01
C ARG A 114 0.10 14.87 7.14
N VAL A 115 -0.92 14.03 6.91
CA VAL A 115 -0.79 12.57 6.98
C VAL A 115 -0.20 12.05 5.65
N PRO A 116 0.97 11.39 5.65
CA PRO A 116 1.54 10.82 4.43
C PRO A 116 0.75 9.60 3.96
N GLY A 117 0.63 9.44 2.64
CA GLY A 117 0.12 8.21 2.02
C GLY A 117 -1.35 7.90 2.32
N CYS A 118 -2.19 8.92 2.50
CA CYS A 118 -3.65 8.74 2.57
C CYS A 118 -4.20 8.15 1.27
N ILE A 119 -5.35 7.51 1.38
CA ILE A 119 -6.19 7.15 0.26
C ILE A 119 -7.39 8.09 0.25
N GLU A 120 -7.55 8.83 -0.84
CA GLU A 120 -8.75 9.61 -1.13
C GLU A 120 -9.72 8.71 -1.89
N LEU A 121 -10.80 8.28 -1.24
CA LEU A 121 -11.88 7.54 -1.87
C LEU A 121 -12.92 8.52 -2.38
N THR A 122 -13.10 8.62 -3.69
CA THR A 122 -14.06 9.52 -4.33
C THR A 122 -15.27 8.74 -4.80
N TRP A 123 -16.43 9.07 -4.25
CA TRP A 123 -17.71 8.51 -4.64
C TRP A 123 -18.48 9.53 -5.48
N ASN A 124 -18.81 9.16 -6.72
CA ASN A 124 -19.73 9.94 -7.55
C ASN A 124 -21.16 9.56 -7.18
N HIS A 125 -21.99 10.52 -6.82
CA HIS A 125 -23.31 10.27 -6.25
C HIS A 125 -24.17 9.42 -7.20
N GLY A 126 -24.70 8.31 -6.69
CA GLY A 126 -25.54 7.38 -7.44
C GLY A 126 -24.79 6.21 -8.08
N SER A 127 -23.45 6.20 -8.10
CA SER A 127 -22.68 5.11 -8.71
C SER A 127 -22.95 3.74 -8.09
N GLU A 128 -23.37 3.69 -6.83
CA GLU A 128 -23.76 2.48 -6.11
C GLU A 128 -24.99 1.79 -6.72
N THR A 129 -25.81 2.54 -7.46
CA THR A 129 -27.02 2.04 -8.13
C THR A 129 -26.81 1.62 -9.58
N GLU A 130 -25.65 1.93 -10.17
CA GLU A 130 -25.31 1.50 -11.53
C GLU A 130 -25.22 -0.03 -11.63
N GLU A 131 -25.49 -0.59 -12.80
CA GLU A 131 -25.41 -2.03 -13.04
C GLU A 131 -23.96 -2.54 -12.93
N GLY A 132 -23.79 -3.73 -12.35
CA GLY A 132 -22.49 -4.39 -12.18
C GLY A 132 -21.84 -4.14 -10.83
N ASP A 133 -21.18 -5.17 -10.29
CA ASP A 133 -20.55 -5.13 -8.96
C ASP A 133 -19.35 -4.18 -8.88
N ARG A 134 -18.70 -3.94 -10.03
CA ARG A 134 -17.53 -3.07 -10.24
C ARG A 134 -17.73 -2.30 -11.54
N ILE A 135 -17.53 -0.98 -11.51
CA ILE A 135 -17.74 -0.10 -12.67
C ILE A 135 -16.49 0.70 -13.06
N TYR A 136 -15.50 0.79 -12.18
CA TYR A 136 -14.25 1.51 -12.42
C TYR A 136 -13.15 0.56 -12.91
N ASN A 137 -12.35 1.02 -13.87
CA ASN A 137 -11.18 0.29 -14.30
C ASN A 137 -10.05 0.39 -13.26
N THR A 138 -9.36 -0.72 -13.02
CA THR A 138 -8.30 -0.80 -12.01
C THR A 138 -6.89 -0.63 -12.58
N GLY A 139 -6.75 -0.61 -13.92
CA GLY A 139 -5.48 -0.50 -14.65
C GLY A 139 -4.78 -1.83 -14.92
N ASN A 140 -5.33 -2.96 -14.46
CA ASN A 140 -4.68 -4.27 -14.51
C ASN A 140 -5.20 -5.20 -15.63
N SER A 141 -5.39 -4.65 -16.85
CA SER A 141 -5.79 -5.43 -18.04
C SER A 141 -7.16 -6.11 -17.94
N ASP A 142 -8.12 -5.44 -17.28
CA ASP A 142 -9.52 -5.84 -17.25
C ASP A 142 -10.39 -4.93 -18.15
N THR A 143 -11.60 -5.38 -18.47
CA THR A 143 -12.58 -4.65 -19.30
C THR A 143 -13.47 -3.71 -18.47
N THR A 144 -13.35 -3.70 -17.15
CA THR A 144 -14.24 -2.97 -16.24
C THR A 144 -14.14 -1.47 -16.53
N GLY A 145 -15.26 -0.77 -16.70
CA GLY A 145 -15.27 0.67 -16.98
C GLY A 145 -14.76 1.08 -18.38
N SER A 146 -14.48 0.13 -19.29
CA SER A 146 -14.19 0.43 -20.69
C SER A 146 -15.50 0.68 -21.47
N THR A 147 -15.55 1.73 -22.29
CA THR A 147 -16.73 2.06 -23.09
C THR A 147 -16.85 1.23 -24.37
N ASP A 148 -15.74 0.68 -24.85
CA ASP A 148 -15.65 -0.12 -26.08
C ASP A 148 -15.52 -1.63 -25.81
N GLY A 149 -15.59 -2.05 -24.54
CA GLY A 149 -15.43 -3.44 -24.12
C GLY A 149 -14.00 -3.97 -24.24
N SER A 150 -13.02 -3.13 -24.57
CA SER A 150 -11.62 -3.53 -24.66
C SER A 150 -10.96 -3.58 -23.28
N ALA A 151 -10.04 -4.52 -23.10
CA ALA A 151 -9.26 -4.59 -21.87
C ALA A 151 -8.31 -3.39 -21.77
N VAL A 152 -8.37 -2.65 -20.67
CA VAL A 152 -7.49 -1.50 -20.43
C VAL A 152 -6.11 -1.99 -20.05
N LYS A 153 -5.17 -1.89 -20.99
CA LYS A 153 -3.80 -2.38 -20.81
C LYS A 153 -2.94 -1.37 -20.05
N GLY A 154 -2.69 -1.66 -18.77
CA GLY A 154 -1.75 -0.92 -17.93
C GLY A 154 -2.29 0.41 -17.41
N GLY A 155 -1.49 1.09 -16.57
CA GLY A 155 -1.87 2.32 -15.88
C GLY A 155 -1.49 2.26 -14.41
N PHE A 156 -2.44 2.53 -13.53
CA PHE A 156 -2.29 2.25 -12.11
C PHE A 156 -2.16 0.72 -11.88
N GLY A 157 -1.29 0.32 -10.95
CA GLY A 157 -1.06 -1.08 -10.62
C GLY A 157 -1.74 -1.48 -9.31
N HIS A 158 -1.23 -0.93 -8.20
CA HIS A 158 -1.68 -1.24 -6.85
C HIS A 158 -1.13 -0.22 -5.87
N ILE A 159 -1.73 -0.16 -4.68
CA ILE A 159 -1.07 0.36 -3.47
C ILE A 159 -0.39 -0.78 -2.73
N GLY A 160 0.55 -0.47 -1.86
CA GLY A 160 1.21 -1.45 -1.00
C GLY A 160 1.10 -1.07 0.47
N ILE A 161 0.81 -2.06 1.32
CA ILE A 161 0.92 -1.95 2.76
C ILE A 161 2.01 -2.87 3.28
N THR A 162 2.68 -2.43 4.35
CA THR A 162 3.63 -3.29 5.06
C THR A 162 3.02 -3.79 6.36
N VAL A 163 3.22 -5.07 6.64
CA VAL A 163 2.71 -5.74 7.83
C VAL A 163 3.83 -6.48 8.56
N PRO A 164 3.75 -6.64 9.89
CA PRO A 164 4.78 -7.39 10.63
C PRO A 164 4.89 -8.85 10.22
N ASP A 165 3.75 -9.47 9.88
CA ASP A 165 3.63 -10.85 9.43
C ASP A 165 2.57 -10.94 8.33
N VAL A 166 3.02 -11.29 7.11
CA VAL A 166 2.16 -11.39 5.92
C VAL A 166 1.15 -12.53 6.05
N TYR A 167 1.53 -13.66 6.65
CA TYR A 167 0.66 -14.83 6.75
C TYR A 167 -0.44 -14.59 7.78
N ALA A 168 -0.08 -14.04 8.95
CA ALA A 168 -1.06 -13.68 9.96
C ALA A 168 -2.03 -12.60 9.46
N ALA A 169 -1.53 -11.57 8.77
CA ALA A 169 -2.37 -10.54 8.15
C ALA A 169 -3.31 -11.13 7.10
N CYS A 170 -2.80 -11.99 6.20
CA CYS A 170 -3.62 -12.63 5.17
C CYS A 170 -4.67 -13.58 5.74
N GLN A 171 -4.36 -14.29 6.83
CA GLN A 171 -5.36 -15.09 7.55
C GLN A 171 -6.50 -14.20 8.05
N ARG A 172 -6.18 -13.08 8.71
CA ARG A 172 -7.18 -12.10 9.14
C ARG A 172 -8.00 -11.56 7.96
N PHE A 173 -7.37 -11.22 6.84
CA PHE A 173 -8.08 -10.73 5.66
C PHE A 173 -9.04 -11.78 5.09
N LYS A 174 -8.60 -13.06 5.04
CA LYS A 174 -9.45 -14.17 4.61
C LYS A 174 -10.66 -14.36 5.54
N ASP A 175 -10.44 -14.31 6.86
CA ASP A 175 -11.52 -14.45 7.84
C ASP A 175 -12.54 -13.31 7.76
N MET A 176 -12.13 -12.14 7.26
CA MET A 176 -12.99 -10.99 6.97
C MET A 176 -13.56 -10.99 5.54
N GLY A 177 -13.34 -12.06 4.76
CA GLY A 177 -13.92 -12.23 3.43
C GLY A 177 -13.23 -11.49 2.29
N ALA A 178 -11.98 -11.06 2.46
CA ALA A 178 -11.23 -10.38 1.40
C ALA A 178 -10.98 -11.32 0.20
N GLU A 179 -11.13 -10.79 -1.03
CA GLU A 179 -10.80 -11.50 -2.27
C GLU A 179 -9.28 -11.46 -2.51
N PHE A 180 -8.67 -12.61 -2.78
CA PHE A 180 -7.24 -12.71 -3.11
C PHE A 180 -7.02 -12.78 -4.63
N GLN A 181 -6.19 -11.88 -5.16
CA GLN A 181 -5.59 -12.05 -6.48
C GLN A 181 -4.40 -13.01 -6.43
N LYS A 182 -3.64 -12.99 -5.32
CA LYS A 182 -2.48 -13.86 -5.07
C LYS A 182 -2.33 -14.06 -3.56
N SER A 183 -2.38 -15.31 -3.09
CA SER A 183 -2.09 -15.65 -1.69
C SER A 183 -0.57 -15.70 -1.41
N PRO A 184 -0.12 -15.70 -0.14
CA PRO A 184 1.29 -15.64 0.22
C PRO A 184 2.19 -16.68 -0.48
N ASN A 185 1.68 -17.90 -0.68
CA ASN A 185 2.43 -18.99 -1.31
C ASN A 185 2.11 -19.17 -2.80
N ALA A 186 1.06 -18.51 -3.34
CA ALA A 186 0.77 -18.56 -4.77
C ALA A 186 1.82 -17.79 -5.58
N GLY A 187 2.06 -18.20 -6.83
CA GLY A 187 3.03 -17.50 -7.70
C GLY A 187 4.50 -17.74 -7.30
N GLY A 188 5.44 -17.24 -8.11
CA GLY A 188 6.86 -17.56 -7.95
C GLY A 188 7.50 -16.85 -6.77
N MET A 189 6.98 -15.69 -6.39
CA MET A 189 7.44 -14.92 -5.23
C MET A 189 6.63 -15.29 -4.00
N LYS A 190 7.30 -15.88 -3.00
CA LYS A 190 6.68 -16.34 -1.73
C LYS A 190 6.77 -15.25 -0.66
N GLY A 191 5.87 -15.32 0.33
CA GLY A 191 5.86 -14.39 1.48
C GLY A 191 5.29 -13.01 1.15
N LEU A 192 4.46 -12.91 0.11
CA LEU A 192 3.82 -11.69 -0.39
C LEU A 192 2.43 -12.02 -0.93
N ALA A 193 1.43 -11.16 -0.70
CA ALA A 193 0.09 -11.35 -1.24
C ALA A 193 -0.43 -10.11 -1.99
N PHE A 194 -1.46 -10.33 -2.82
CA PHE A 194 -2.31 -9.30 -3.40
C PHE A 194 -3.77 -9.63 -3.07
N ILE A 195 -4.44 -8.70 -2.40
CA ILE A 195 -5.89 -8.73 -2.19
C ILE A 195 -6.56 -7.64 -3.04
N LYS A 196 -7.86 -7.76 -3.24
CA LYS A 196 -8.69 -6.77 -3.94
C LYS A 196 -9.58 -6.03 -2.97
N ASP A 197 -9.73 -4.73 -3.19
CA ASP A 197 -10.79 -3.95 -2.59
C ASP A 197 -12.15 -4.24 -3.28
N PRO A 198 -13.26 -3.64 -2.81
CA PRO A 198 -14.59 -3.87 -3.38
C PRO A 198 -14.69 -3.54 -4.87
N ASP A 199 -13.99 -2.49 -5.32
CA ASP A 199 -13.94 -2.04 -6.72
C ASP A 199 -12.93 -2.83 -7.56
N GLY A 200 -12.09 -3.65 -6.93
CA GLY A 200 -11.13 -4.55 -7.57
C GLY A 200 -9.70 -4.01 -7.62
N TYR A 201 -9.44 -2.83 -7.05
CA TYR A 201 -8.08 -2.30 -6.93
C TYR A 201 -7.23 -3.24 -6.09
N LEU A 202 -6.00 -3.43 -6.54
CA LEU A 202 -5.06 -4.33 -5.89
C LEU A 202 -4.36 -3.64 -4.73
N VAL A 203 -4.26 -4.37 -3.61
CA VAL A 203 -3.46 -4.01 -2.43
C VAL A 203 -2.38 -5.08 -2.24
N GLU A 204 -1.13 -4.69 -2.41
CA GLU A 204 0.04 -5.52 -2.14
C GLU A 204 0.31 -5.58 -0.62
N VAL A 205 0.53 -6.78 -0.09
CA VAL A 205 0.77 -7.03 1.34
C VAL A 205 2.19 -7.54 1.54
N LEU A 206 3.07 -6.65 2.02
CA LEU A 206 4.51 -6.86 2.11
C LEU A 206 5.00 -6.99 3.56
N PRO A 207 6.10 -7.71 3.82
CA PRO A 207 6.69 -7.75 5.16
C PRO A 207 7.41 -6.44 5.50
N LEU A 208 7.13 -5.88 6.68
CA LEU A 208 7.75 -4.65 7.16
C LEU A 208 9.26 -4.83 7.37
N GLY A 209 10.06 -4.06 6.63
CA GLY A 209 11.50 -3.93 6.84
C GLY A 209 12.31 -5.20 6.58
N LYS A 210 11.79 -6.15 5.78
CA LYS A 210 12.50 -7.38 5.40
C LYS A 210 13.02 -7.27 3.97
N ALA A 211 14.26 -7.72 3.75
CA ALA A 211 14.80 -7.88 2.41
C ALA A 211 14.33 -9.21 1.79
N PHE A 212 14.30 -9.27 0.47
CA PHE A 212 14.09 -10.51 -0.26
C PHE A 212 15.28 -11.49 -0.06
N PRO A 213 15.07 -12.82 0.02
CA PRO A 213 13.78 -13.52 0.04
C PRO A 213 13.00 -13.26 1.33
N PHE A 214 11.67 -13.14 1.21
CA PHE A 214 10.79 -12.84 2.33
C PHE A 214 10.56 -14.06 3.24
N PRO A 215 10.19 -13.86 4.51
CA PRO A 215 9.78 -14.94 5.41
C PRO A 215 8.61 -15.75 4.83
N THR A 216 8.65 -17.08 5.02
CA THR A 216 7.65 -18.01 4.47
C THR A 216 7.09 -18.97 5.52
N GLN A 217 5.92 -19.54 5.26
CA GLN A 217 5.31 -20.66 6.00
C GLN A 217 4.94 -21.80 5.04
N ASP A 218 4.92 -23.04 5.55
CA ASP A 218 4.73 -24.27 4.75
C ASP A 218 3.44 -24.26 3.92
N GLU A 219 2.36 -23.75 4.52
CA GLU A 219 1.03 -23.61 3.92
C GLU A 219 0.51 -22.20 4.23
N ASP A 220 -0.17 -21.57 3.27
CA ASP A 220 -0.79 -20.26 3.47
C ASP A 220 -2.26 -20.35 3.87
N CYS A 221 -2.87 -19.20 4.18
CA CYS A 221 -4.29 -19.12 4.57
C CYS A 221 -5.24 -19.70 3.51
N CYS A 222 -4.83 -19.85 2.26
CA CYS A 222 -5.63 -20.42 1.17
C CYS A 222 -5.35 -21.92 0.93
N GLY A 223 -4.53 -22.55 1.77
CA GLY A 223 -4.15 -23.96 1.63
C GLY A 223 -3.05 -24.20 0.59
N VAL A 224 -2.38 -23.15 0.09
CA VAL A 224 -1.33 -23.30 -0.93
C VAL A 224 -0.01 -23.62 -0.24
N LYS A 225 0.60 -24.74 -0.61
CA LYS A 225 1.91 -25.15 -0.09
C LYS A 225 3.05 -24.45 -0.83
N LEU A 226 4.19 -24.26 -0.16
CA LEU A 226 5.35 -23.52 -0.72
C LEU A 226 5.81 -24.04 -2.09
N GLY A 227 5.74 -25.35 -2.32
CA GLY A 227 6.14 -25.99 -3.59
C GLY A 227 5.09 -25.97 -4.70
N GLU A 228 3.84 -25.60 -4.41
CA GLU A 228 2.71 -25.75 -5.34
C GLU A 228 2.29 -24.45 -6.03
N GLY A 229 2.71 -23.29 -5.52
CA GLY A 229 2.46 -22.02 -6.21
C GLY A 229 3.38 -21.88 -7.42
N GLY A 230 2.81 -21.96 -8.64
CA GLY A 230 3.53 -21.81 -9.92
C GLY A 230 4.34 -20.50 -10.05
N GLY A 231 5.07 -20.27 -11.15
CA GLY A 231 5.99 -19.12 -11.31
C GLY A 231 5.37 -17.71 -11.20
N TYR A 232 6.23 -16.68 -11.12
CA TYR A 232 5.78 -15.27 -11.16
C TYR A 232 5.13 -14.98 -12.53
N LYS A 233 3.90 -14.48 -12.52
CA LYS A 233 3.22 -13.99 -13.72
C LYS A 233 3.25 -12.47 -13.69
N ASP A 234 3.90 -11.89 -14.70
CA ASP A 234 3.89 -10.46 -14.93
C ASP A 234 2.54 -10.06 -15.54
N ASN A 235 1.73 -9.30 -14.80
CA ASN A 235 0.42 -8.83 -15.26
C ASN A 235 0.51 -7.75 -16.35
N SER A 236 1.72 -7.28 -16.67
CA SER A 236 2.00 -6.35 -17.78
C SER A 236 2.52 -7.04 -19.05
N ALA A 237 2.87 -8.34 -18.97
CA ALA A 237 3.44 -9.08 -20.08
C ALA A 237 2.36 -9.54 -21.07
N LYS A 238 2.67 -9.40 -22.37
CA LYS A 238 1.79 -9.63 -23.52
C LYS A 238 1.16 -11.03 -23.50
N SER A 239 -0.17 -11.10 -23.62
CA SER A 239 -0.85 -12.17 -24.38
C SER A 239 -0.63 -11.95 -25.87
#